data_AF-A0A4V1Q7Q9-F1
#
_entry.id   AF-A0A4V1Q7Q9-F1
#
_cell.length_a   1.000
_cell.length_b   1.000
_cell.length_c   1.000
_cell.angle_alpha   90.00
_cell.angle_beta   90.00
_cell.angle_gamma   90.00
#
_symmetry.space_group_name_H-M   'P 1'
#
loop_
_entity.id
_entity.type
_entity.pdbx_description
1 polymer ?
#
loop_
_entity_poly.entity_id
_entity_poly.type
_entity_poly.pdbx_seq_one_letter_code
_entity_poly.pdbx_strand_id
1 'polypeptide(L)'
;MQVVQERYGALLTDAVYRIENSALFDAAVPSTQRFQVALATWDPDAPDAVGLASQIETTFQNAREDAERLGFDHLPQVARSPARRAVKAITLGLAAPPGPEREVALKGASTTLKELALYYLPVIDPAAPTLIATRKELPR
;
A
#
# COMPACT_ATOMS: atom_id res chain seq x y z
N MET A 1 3.34 -8.58 -17.70
CA MET A 1 3.15 -7.15 -17.38
C MET A 1 1.76 -6.84 -16.82
N GLN A 2 0.66 -7.00 -17.57
CA GLN A 2 -0.70 -6.66 -17.10
C GLN A 2 -1.04 -7.31 -15.73
N VAL A 3 -0.68 -8.58 -15.57
CA VAL A 3 -0.83 -9.32 -14.30
C VAL A 3 -0.08 -8.65 -13.12
N VAL A 4 1.11 -8.09 -13.34
CA VAL A 4 1.86 -7.40 -12.27
C VAL A 4 1.20 -6.08 -11.90
N GLN A 5 0.74 -5.32 -12.90
CA GLN A 5 0.02 -4.07 -12.66
C GLN A 5 -1.31 -4.32 -11.92
N GLU A 6 -2.07 -5.35 -12.33
CA GLU A 6 -3.30 -5.76 -11.64
C GLU A 6 -3.03 -6.21 -10.20
N ARG A 7 -1.99 -7.04 -9.99
CA ARG A 7 -1.60 -7.48 -8.64
C ARG A 7 -1.16 -6.30 -7.78
N TYR A 8 -0.28 -5.44 -8.29
CA TYR A 8 0.18 -4.26 -7.55
C TYR A 8 -0.96 -3.27 -7.29
N GLY A 9 -1.88 -3.10 -8.24
CA GLY A 9 -3.10 -2.32 -8.09
C GLY A 9 -4.03 -2.86 -6.99
N ALA A 10 -4.22 -4.19 -6.94
CA ALA A 10 -5.00 -4.83 -5.87
C ALA A 10 -4.36 -4.60 -4.50
N LEU A 11 -3.04 -4.77 -4.38
CA LEU A 11 -2.31 -4.49 -3.13
C LEU A 11 -2.33 -3.00 -2.75
N LEU A 12 -2.32 -2.11 -3.75
CA LEU A 12 -2.51 -0.68 -3.53
C LEU A 12 -3.86 -0.40 -2.90
N THR A 13 -4.94 -1.12 -3.25
CA THR A 13 -6.29 -0.92 -2.69
C THR A 13 -6.55 -1.66 -1.38
N ASP A 14 -5.74 -2.67 -1.04
CA ASP A 14 -5.84 -3.38 0.24
C ASP A 14 -5.20 -2.55 1.36
N ALA A 15 -6.05 -1.82 2.10
CA ALA A 15 -5.59 -0.97 3.19
C ALA A 15 -4.86 -1.74 4.30
N VAL A 16 -5.24 -2.99 4.58
CA VAL A 16 -4.57 -3.81 5.61
C VAL A 16 -3.17 -4.16 5.13
N TYR A 17 -3.08 -4.75 3.94
CA TYR A 17 -1.78 -5.13 3.35
C TYR A 17 -0.85 -3.93 3.23
N ARG A 18 -1.37 -2.78 2.79
CA ARG A 18 -0.59 -1.56 2.61
C ARG A 18 -0.06 -0.98 3.92
N ILE A 19 -0.75 -1.17 5.04
CA ILE A 19 -0.24 -0.75 6.36
C ILE A 19 0.79 -1.77 6.88
N GLU A 20 0.49 -3.05 6.78
CA GLU A 20 1.35 -4.12 7.31
C GLU A 20 2.69 -4.19 6.56
N ASN A 21 2.67 -4.01 5.24
CA ASN A 21 3.81 -4.19 4.34
C ASN A 21 4.17 -2.87 3.65
N SER A 22 4.16 -1.76 4.41
CA SER A 22 4.19 -0.41 3.83
C SER A 22 5.48 -0.08 3.06
N ALA A 23 6.55 -0.85 3.27
CA ALA A 23 7.81 -0.76 2.53
C ALA A 23 7.62 -0.96 1.00
N LEU A 24 6.64 -1.76 0.57
CA LEU A 24 6.34 -1.97 -0.85
C LEU A 24 5.85 -0.68 -1.55
N PHE A 25 5.40 0.31 -0.78
CA PHE A 25 4.82 1.56 -1.26
C PHE A 25 5.70 2.76 -0.94
N ASP A 26 6.90 2.52 -0.39
CA ASP A 26 7.89 3.53 -0.08
C ASP A 26 9.03 3.50 -1.11
N ALA A 27 9.13 4.57 -1.91
CA ALA A 27 10.21 4.73 -2.89
C ALA A 27 11.61 4.89 -2.25
N ALA A 28 11.69 5.14 -0.94
CA ALA A 28 12.96 5.18 -0.22
C ALA A 28 13.52 3.77 0.07
N VAL A 29 12.71 2.71 -0.09
CA VAL A 29 13.16 1.33 0.07
C VAL A 29 13.84 0.86 -1.22
N PRO A 30 15.11 0.39 -1.20
CA PRO A 30 15.84 0.08 -2.41
C PRO A 30 15.21 -1.01 -3.31
N SER A 31 14.55 -2.01 -2.72
CA SER A 31 13.87 -3.06 -3.47
C SER A 31 12.64 -2.50 -4.20
N THR A 32 11.81 -1.71 -3.51
CA THR A 32 10.68 -0.96 -4.07
C THR A 32 11.09 0.04 -5.14
N GLN A 33 12.17 0.81 -4.92
CA GLN A 33 12.69 1.75 -5.90
C GLN A 33 13.06 1.05 -7.22
N ARG A 34 13.76 -0.09 -7.15
CA ARG A 34 14.11 -0.88 -8.35
C ARG A 34 12.86 -1.35 -9.11
N PHE A 35 11.85 -1.81 -8.39
CA PHE A 35 10.57 -2.18 -8.99
C PHE A 35 9.88 -1.00 -9.68
N GLN A 36 9.80 0.16 -9.01
CA GLN A 36 9.17 1.35 -9.59
C GLN A 36 9.92 1.86 -10.82
N VAL A 37 11.26 1.80 -10.83
CA VAL A 37 12.07 2.11 -12.00
C VAL A 37 11.77 1.13 -13.13
N ALA A 38 11.77 -0.18 -12.87
CA ALA A 38 11.45 -1.20 -13.88
C ALA A 38 10.06 -1.01 -14.49
N LEU A 39 9.06 -0.64 -13.67
CA LEU A 39 7.73 -0.27 -14.15
C LEU A 39 7.75 0.98 -15.02
N ALA A 40 8.48 2.02 -14.63
CA ALA A 40 8.56 3.28 -15.37
C ALA A 40 9.28 3.14 -16.71
N THR A 41 10.20 2.17 -16.83
CA THR A 41 10.94 1.87 -18.05
C THR A 41 10.25 0.83 -18.94
N TRP A 42 9.06 0.35 -18.56
CA TRP A 42 8.32 -0.62 -19.36
C TRP A 42 7.94 -0.02 -20.72
N ASP A 43 8.31 -0.71 -21.78
CA ASP A 43 7.93 -0.37 -23.15
C ASP A 43 7.57 -1.67 -23.89
N PRO A 44 6.29 -1.85 -24.30
CA PRO A 44 5.85 -3.04 -25.01
C PRO A 44 6.43 -3.16 -26.44
N ASP A 45 6.90 -2.05 -27.02
CA ASP A 45 7.46 -2.00 -28.37
C ASP A 45 8.99 -2.13 -28.37
N ALA A 46 9.61 -2.25 -27.19
CA ALA A 46 11.05 -2.44 -27.07
C ALA A 46 11.51 -3.78 -27.68
N PRO A 47 12.70 -3.83 -28.31
CA PRO A 47 13.26 -5.07 -28.86
C PRO A 47 13.37 -6.22 -27.85
N ASP A 48 13.51 -5.91 -26.56
CA ASP A 48 13.56 -6.88 -25.45
C ASP A 48 12.36 -6.74 -24.49
N ALA A 49 11.15 -6.59 -25.04
CA ALA A 49 9.93 -6.51 -24.23
C ALA A 49 9.74 -7.75 -23.31
N VAL A 50 10.20 -8.93 -23.72
CA VAL A 50 10.13 -10.14 -22.88
C VAL A 50 11.08 -10.03 -21.68
N GLY A 51 12.33 -9.62 -21.88
CA GLY A 51 13.30 -9.43 -20.81
C GLY A 51 12.85 -8.36 -19.80
N LEU A 52 12.31 -7.24 -20.29
CA LEU A 52 11.75 -6.18 -19.44
C LEU A 52 10.56 -6.68 -18.62
N ALA A 53 9.68 -7.51 -19.19
CA ALA A 53 8.55 -8.08 -18.47
C ALA A 53 9.02 -9.00 -17.33
N SER A 54 9.99 -9.88 -17.61
CA SER A 54 10.60 -10.74 -16.59
C SER A 54 11.33 -9.95 -15.50
N GLN A 55 11.98 -8.84 -15.87
CA GLN A 55 12.62 -7.94 -14.90
C GLN A 55 11.60 -7.27 -13.97
N ILE A 56 10.47 -6.81 -14.50
CA ILE A 56 9.37 -6.23 -13.71
C ILE A 56 8.80 -7.28 -12.74
N GLU A 57 8.56 -8.51 -13.20
CA GLU A 57 8.04 -9.59 -12.36
C GLU A 57 9.02 -9.94 -11.22
N THR A 58 10.30 -10.05 -11.54
CA THR A 58 11.35 -10.36 -10.56
C THR A 58 11.51 -9.24 -9.53
N THR A 59 11.58 -7.98 -9.99
CA THR A 59 11.74 -6.84 -9.08
C THR A 59 10.50 -6.63 -8.22
N PHE A 60 9.30 -6.86 -8.75
CA PHE A 60 8.07 -6.85 -7.98
C PHE A 60 8.08 -7.91 -6.87
N GLN A 61 8.42 -9.16 -7.22
CA GLN A 61 8.44 -10.25 -6.25
C GLN A 61 9.47 -9.99 -5.14
N ASN A 62 10.67 -9.52 -5.50
CA ASN A 62 11.70 -9.17 -4.53
C ASN A 62 11.28 -8.00 -3.61
N ALA A 63 10.69 -6.94 -4.15
CA ALA A 63 10.18 -5.82 -3.36
C ALA A 63 9.07 -6.26 -2.40
N ARG A 64 8.19 -7.16 -2.87
CA ARG A 64 7.10 -7.71 -2.07
C ARG A 64 7.61 -8.55 -0.91
N GLU A 65 8.50 -9.50 -1.19
CA GLU A 65 9.10 -10.37 -0.16
C GLU A 65 9.87 -9.55 0.88
N ASP A 66 10.61 -8.53 0.44
CA ASP A 66 11.33 -7.63 1.33
C ASP A 66 10.38 -6.83 2.23
N ALA A 67 9.28 -6.32 1.67
CA ALA A 67 8.26 -5.61 2.43
C ALA A 67 7.52 -6.49 3.43
N GLU A 68 7.19 -7.73 3.04
CA GLU A 68 6.55 -8.73 3.92
C GLU A 68 7.49 -9.17 5.04
N ARG A 69 8.78 -9.31 4.75
CA ARG A 69 9.81 -9.62 5.74
C ARG A 69 10.01 -8.48 6.75
N LEU A 70 9.97 -7.23 6.29
CA LEU A 70 10.07 -6.06 7.18
C LEU A 70 8.80 -5.85 8.00
N GLY A 71 7.63 -6.02 7.37
CA GLY A 71 6.34 -5.75 7.98
C GLY A 71 6.28 -4.38 8.69
N PHE A 72 5.75 -4.37 9.91
CA PHE A 72 5.71 -3.18 10.76
C PHE A 72 7.08 -2.63 11.16
N ASP A 73 8.19 -3.38 11.02
CA ASP A 73 9.50 -2.90 11.43
C ASP A 73 10.06 -1.81 10.51
N HIS A 74 9.52 -1.69 9.29
CA HIS A 74 9.78 -0.54 8.42
C HIS A 74 9.20 0.78 8.98
N LEU A 75 8.14 0.71 9.80
CA LEU A 75 7.60 1.92 10.42
C LEU A 75 8.53 2.44 11.53
N PRO A 76 8.56 3.77 11.75
CA PRO A 76 9.16 4.35 12.95
C PRO A 76 8.61 3.65 14.20
N GLN A 77 9.45 3.39 15.20
CA GLN A 77 9.08 2.61 16.38
C GLN A 77 7.80 3.13 17.07
N VAL A 78 7.66 4.46 17.16
CA VAL A 78 6.49 5.16 17.72
C VAL A 78 5.21 4.95 16.93
N ALA A 79 5.30 4.67 15.63
CA ALA A 79 4.17 4.47 14.73
C ALA A 79 3.67 3.00 14.69
N ARG A 80 4.49 2.03 15.11
CA ARG A 80 4.18 0.59 15.01
C ARG A 80 2.91 0.21 15.77
N SER A 81 2.79 0.63 17.03
CA SER A 81 1.61 0.30 17.85
C SER A 81 0.33 0.98 17.34
N PRO A 82 0.31 2.30 17.04
CA PRO A 82 -0.83 2.93 16.38
C PRO A 82 -1.23 2.26 15.06
N ALA A 83 -0.27 1.91 14.20
CA ALA A 83 -0.55 1.24 12.93
C ALA A 83 -1.22 -0.13 13.11
N ARG A 84 -0.76 -0.94 14.09
CA ARG A 84 -1.42 -2.22 14.45
C ARG A 84 -2.85 -2.01 14.92
N ARG A 85 -3.12 -0.96 15.71
CA ARG A 85 -4.49 -0.61 16.13
C ARG A 85 -5.36 -0.19 14.95
N ALA A 86 -4.81 0.60 14.02
CA ALA A 86 -5.51 0.98 12.80
C ALA A 86 -5.87 -0.25 11.97
N VAL A 87 -4.93 -1.18 11.74
CA VAL A 87 -5.20 -2.46 11.07
C VAL A 87 -6.32 -3.22 11.77
N LYS A 88 -6.26 -3.37 13.09
CA LYS A 88 -7.31 -4.07 13.84
C LYS A 88 -8.69 -3.41 13.68
N ALA A 89 -8.75 -2.08 13.72
CA ALA A 89 -9.98 -1.32 13.53
C ALA A 89 -10.54 -1.47 12.11
N ILE A 90 -9.68 -1.48 11.09
CA ILE A 90 -10.07 -1.72 9.69
C ILE A 90 -10.64 -3.13 9.55
N THR A 91 -9.95 -4.16 10.04
CA THR A 91 -10.41 -5.55 9.96
C THR A 91 -11.77 -5.71 10.64
N LEU A 92 -11.97 -5.12 11.82
CA LEU A 92 -13.26 -5.17 12.53
C LEU A 92 -14.36 -4.42 11.77
N GLY A 93 -14.07 -3.21 11.27
CA GLY A 93 -15.04 -2.41 10.52
C GLY A 93 -15.49 -3.08 9.23
N LEU A 94 -14.56 -3.70 8.49
CA LEU A 94 -14.88 -4.44 7.25
C LEU A 94 -15.69 -5.71 7.52
N ALA A 95 -15.46 -6.38 8.66
CA ALA A 95 -16.20 -7.58 9.06
C ALA A 95 -17.61 -7.28 9.62
N ALA A 96 -17.81 -6.11 10.24
CA ALA A 96 -19.11 -5.71 10.76
C ALA A 96 -20.10 -5.37 9.63
N PRO A 97 -21.42 -5.57 9.79
CA PRO A 97 -22.42 -5.07 8.83
C PRO A 97 -22.33 -3.55 8.63
N PRO A 98 -22.85 -3.00 7.51
CA PRO A 98 -23.00 -1.56 7.35
C PRO A 98 -23.79 -0.97 8.53
N GLY A 99 -23.23 0.05 9.19
CA GLY A 99 -23.85 0.69 10.35
C GLY A 99 -22.86 1.46 11.23
N PRO A 100 -23.34 2.01 12.36
CA PRO A 100 -22.56 2.90 13.22
C PRO A 100 -21.24 2.30 13.73
N GLU A 101 -21.21 1.00 14.04
CA GLU A 101 -20.00 0.31 14.52
C GLU A 101 -18.90 0.29 13.45
N ARG A 102 -19.26 -0.03 12.21
CA ARG A 102 -18.34 0.02 11.06
C ARG A 102 -17.82 1.45 10.86
N GLU A 103 -18.70 2.43 10.86
CA GLU A 103 -18.33 3.84 10.66
C GLU A 103 -17.36 4.34 11.74
N VAL A 104 -17.64 4.04 13.01
CA VAL A 104 -16.78 4.42 14.15
C VAL A 104 -15.40 3.76 14.03
N ALA A 105 -15.34 2.47 13.73
CA ALA A 105 -14.08 1.74 13.59
C ALA A 105 -13.21 2.32 12.46
N LEU A 106 -13.80 2.54 11.28
CA LEU A 106 -13.09 3.07 10.12
C LEU A 106 -12.69 4.53 10.27
N LYS A 107 -13.52 5.36 10.92
CA LYS A 107 -13.18 6.74 11.26
C LYS A 107 -12.01 6.81 12.25
N GLY A 108 -12.00 5.93 13.25
CA GLY A 108 -10.88 5.81 14.20
C GLY A 108 -9.57 5.41 13.51
N ALA A 109 -9.62 4.44 12.60
CA ALA A 109 -8.47 4.05 11.79
C ALA A 109 -7.98 5.20 10.89
N SER A 110 -8.90 5.88 10.19
CA SER A 110 -8.58 7.03 9.34
C SER A 110 -7.91 8.15 10.14
N THR A 111 -8.40 8.45 11.35
CA THR A 111 -7.82 9.46 12.24
C THR A 111 -6.41 9.05 12.68
N THR A 112 -6.24 7.81 13.12
CA THR A 112 -4.93 7.28 13.54
C THR A 112 -3.89 7.37 12.41
N LEU A 113 -4.26 6.96 11.19
CA LEU A 113 -3.35 7.00 10.05
C LEU A 113 -3.01 8.44 9.61
N LYS A 114 -3.97 9.36 9.71
CA LYS A 114 -3.72 10.79 9.46
C LYS A 114 -2.73 11.38 10.47
N GLU A 115 -2.87 11.03 11.74
CA GLU A 115 -1.95 11.48 12.80
C GLU A 115 -0.53 10.93 12.63
N LEU A 116 -0.39 9.71 12.10
CA LEU A 116 0.94 9.16 11.77
C LEU A 116 1.64 9.97 10.67
N ALA A 117 0.89 10.59 9.75
CA ALA A 117 1.40 11.47 8.70
C ALA A 117 2.51 10.87 7.82
N LEU A 118 2.50 9.55 7.63
CA LEU A 118 3.48 8.84 6.79
C LEU A 118 2.99 8.75 5.34
N TYR A 119 3.78 9.28 4.39
CA TYR A 119 3.36 9.44 2.99
C TYR A 119 3.08 8.14 2.25
N TYR A 120 3.67 7.03 2.69
CA TYR A 120 3.52 5.71 2.09
C TYR A 120 2.32 4.93 2.66
N LEU A 121 1.77 5.36 3.80
CA LEU A 121 0.55 4.77 4.38
C LEU A 121 -0.71 5.16 3.59
N PRO A 122 -1.78 4.34 3.65
CA PRO A 122 -3.00 4.62 2.93
C PRO A 122 -3.81 5.75 3.58
N VAL A 123 -4.52 6.52 2.76
CA VAL A 123 -5.56 7.44 3.22
C VAL A 123 -6.89 6.70 3.18
N ILE A 124 -7.53 6.54 4.33
CA ILE A 124 -8.83 5.87 4.42
C ILE A 124 -9.94 6.91 4.35
N ASP A 125 -10.84 6.76 3.37
CA ASP A 125 -12.13 7.44 3.36
C ASP A 125 -13.15 6.60 4.16
N PRO A 126 -13.60 7.05 5.34
CA PRO A 126 -14.59 6.31 6.11
C PRO A 126 -15.95 6.18 5.40
N ALA A 127 -16.25 7.04 4.41
CA ALA A 127 -17.47 6.96 3.61
C ALA A 127 -17.34 5.99 2.40
N ALA A 128 -16.12 5.62 2.02
CA ALA A 128 -15.82 4.67 0.95
C ALA A 128 -14.72 3.68 1.38
N PRO A 129 -15.01 2.76 2.33
CA PRO A 129 -14.00 1.95 3.02
C PRO A 129 -13.16 1.05 2.11
N THR A 130 -13.73 0.63 0.98
CA THR A 130 -13.11 -0.25 -0.01
C THR A 130 -12.21 0.51 -0.99
N LEU A 131 -12.23 1.84 -0.98
CA LEU A 131 -11.39 2.68 -1.81
C LEU A 131 -10.52 3.53 -0.91
N ILE A 132 -9.22 3.29 -0.96
CA ILE A 132 -8.25 4.29 -0.50
C ILE A 132 -8.62 5.59 -1.20
N ALA A 133 -8.76 6.67 -0.44
CA ALA A 133 -8.99 7.97 -1.03
C ALA A 133 -7.83 8.25 -2.00
N THR A 134 -8.15 8.48 -3.27
CA THR A 134 -7.18 8.98 -4.25
C THR A 134 -6.50 10.18 -3.62
N ARG A 135 -5.15 10.15 -3.53
CA ARG A 135 -4.38 11.26 -2.99
C ARG A 135 -4.78 12.51 -3.78
N LYS A 136 -5.44 13.47 -3.13
CA LYS A 136 -5.61 14.81 -3.71
C LYS A 136 -4.20 15.36 -3.88
N GLU A 137 -3.74 15.47 -5.13
CA GLU A 137 -2.51 16.18 -5.42
C GLU A 137 -2.65 17.61 -4.89
N LEU A 138 -1.73 18.02 -4.02
CA LEU A 138 -1.62 19.42 -3.64
C LEU A 138 -1.20 20.20 -4.88
N PRO A 139 -1.96 21.22 -5.32
CA PRO A 139 -1.49 22.09 -6.39
C PRO A 139 -0.18 22.76 -5.94
N ARG A 140 0.82 22.73 -6.83
CA ARG A 140 2.08 23.46 -6.68
C ARG A 140 1.84 24.97 -6.73
#